data_AF-A0A5B7C5F9-F1
#
_entry.id   AF-A0A5B7C5F9-F1
#
_cell.length_a   1.000
_cell.length_b   1.000
_cell.length_c   1.000
_cell.angle_alpha   90.00
_cell.angle_beta   90.00
_cell.angle_gamma   90.00
#
_symmetry.space_group_name_H-M   'P 1'
#
loop_
_entity.id
_entity.type
_entity.pdbx_description
1 polymer ?
#
loop_
_entity_poly.entity_id
_entity_poly.type
_entity_poly.pdbx_seq_one_letter_code
_entity_poly.pdbx_strand_id
1 'polypeptide(L)'
;KLFRTINAAPLSTSLHHPSTTTNKRAAEQNCLDVLQTCDSLPKLNQAHAHILKLGLRNNPLVLTKFTSTSSDLNTIDYASAFVFASDADTRLYDAFLFNTIIRAYAQTSHSK
;
A
#
# COMPACT_ATOMS: atom_id res chain seq x y z
N LYS A 1 45.51 -25.71 43.62
CA LYS A 1 44.29 -24.95 43.96
C LYS A 1 43.87 -24.18 42.70
N LEU A 2 43.28 -24.90 41.74
CA LEU A 2 41.85 -24.95 41.39
C LEU A 2 41.30 -23.61 40.86
N PHE A 3 40.78 -23.70 39.64
CA PHE A 3 40.39 -22.64 38.70
C PHE A 3 39.22 -21.77 39.19
N ARG A 4 39.22 -20.51 38.75
CA ARG A 4 38.16 -19.52 38.97
C ARG A 4 36.90 -19.89 38.18
N THR A 5 35.76 -19.99 38.87
CA THR A 5 34.42 -20.10 38.25
C THR A 5 33.89 -18.70 37.98
N ILE A 6 33.62 -18.37 36.71
CA ILE A 6 32.80 -17.23 36.32
C ILE A 6 31.43 -17.80 35.95
N ASN A 7 30.41 -17.56 36.78
CA ASN A 7 29.03 -17.88 36.44
C ASN A 7 28.53 -16.87 35.41
N ALA A 8 28.24 -17.36 34.21
CA ALA A 8 27.50 -16.63 33.19
C ALA A 8 26.02 -16.54 33.60
N ALA A 9 25.54 -15.33 33.88
CA ALA A 9 24.10 -15.08 33.94
C ALA A 9 23.57 -15.01 32.51
N PRO A 10 22.49 -15.73 32.14
CA PRO A 10 21.84 -15.51 30.87
C PRO A 10 21.17 -14.14 30.90
N LEU A 11 21.71 -13.20 30.14
CA LEU A 11 21.02 -11.96 29.81
C LEU A 11 19.88 -12.35 28.87
N SER A 12 18.70 -12.59 29.42
CA SER A 12 17.47 -12.74 28.63
C SER A 12 17.18 -11.40 27.95
N THR A 13 17.79 -11.17 26.79
CA THR A 13 17.38 -10.13 25.87
C THR A 13 16.03 -10.54 25.29
N SER A 14 14.95 -10.14 25.96
CA SER A 14 13.63 -10.10 25.35
C SER A 14 13.73 -9.16 24.15
N LEU A 15 13.89 -9.75 22.95
CA LEU A 15 13.75 -9.05 21.69
C LEU A 15 12.27 -8.63 21.60
N HIS A 16 11.99 -7.40 22.02
CA HIS A 16 10.72 -6.74 21.74
C HIS A 16 10.59 -6.60 20.23
N HIS A 17 9.90 -7.57 19.61
CA HIS A 17 9.51 -7.51 18.20
C HIS A 17 8.49 -6.37 18.04
N PRO A 18 8.66 -5.45 17.07
CA PRO A 18 7.76 -4.33 16.92
C PRO A 18 6.45 -4.83 16.31
N SER A 19 5.40 -4.87 17.12
CA SER A 19 4.01 -5.19 16.73
C SER A 19 3.42 -4.24 15.66
N THR A 20 4.15 -3.20 15.24
CA THR A 20 3.70 -2.20 14.27
C THR A 20 3.86 -2.63 12.81
N THR A 21 4.80 -3.51 12.48
CA THR A 21 5.04 -3.96 11.09
C THR A 21 3.99 -4.97 10.63
N THR A 22 3.59 -5.90 11.50
CA THR A 22 2.56 -6.91 11.24
C THR A 22 1.22 -6.27 10.87
N ASN A 23 0.84 -5.21 11.58
CA ASN A 23 -0.42 -4.50 11.34
C ASN A 23 -0.45 -3.81 9.97
N LYS A 24 0.69 -3.24 9.52
CA LYS A 24 0.78 -2.59 8.20
C LYS A 24 0.65 -3.58 7.05
N ARG A 25 1.30 -4.75 7.17
CA ARG A 25 1.22 -5.79 6.14
C ARG A 25 -0.18 -6.39 6.05
N ALA A 26 -0.84 -6.64 7.18
CA ALA A 26 -2.21 -7.11 7.20
C ALA A 26 -3.18 -6.09 6.59
N ALA A 27 -2.99 -4.80 6.89
CA ALA A 27 -3.77 -3.71 6.30
C ALA A 27 -3.56 -3.60 4.78
N GLU A 28 -2.31 -3.68 4.31
CA GLU A 28 -1.95 -3.72 2.89
C GLU A 28 -2.65 -4.88 2.19
N GLN A 29 -2.51 -6.11 2.71
CA GLN A 29 -3.12 -7.29 2.11
C GLN A 29 -4.64 -7.19 2.06
N ASN A 30 -5.28 -6.76 3.15
CA ASN A 30 -6.73 -6.60 3.18
C ASN A 30 -7.21 -5.58 2.15
N CYS A 31 -6.47 -4.48 1.96
CA CYS A 31 -6.78 -3.50 0.93
C CYS A 31 -6.62 -4.09 -0.49
N LEU A 32 -5.59 -4.90 -0.72
CA LEU A 32 -5.38 -5.56 -2.01
C LEU A 32 -6.49 -6.57 -2.33
N ASP A 33 -6.98 -7.31 -1.33
CA ASP A 33 -8.08 -8.27 -1.50
C ASP A 33 -9.40 -7.57 -1.88
N VAL A 34 -9.69 -6.41 -1.25
CA VAL A 34 -10.83 -5.58 -1.62
C VAL A 34 -10.70 -5.07 -3.07
N LEU A 35 -9.51 -4.59 -3.46
CA LEU A 35 -9.26 -4.12 -4.82
C LEU A 35 -9.32 -5.24 -5.87
N GLN A 36 -8.94 -6.46 -5.50
CA GLN A 36 -8.97 -7.62 -6.40
C GLN A 36 -10.39 -8.02 -6.81
N THR A 37 -11.38 -7.77 -5.97
CA THR A 37 -12.80 -8.12 -6.20
C THR A 37 -13.66 -6.91 -6.56
N CYS A 38 -13.03 -5.76 -6.79
CA CYS A 38 -13.68 -4.51 -7.12
C CYS A 38 -14.06 -4.47 -8.62
N ASP A 39 -15.36 -4.41 -8.89
CA ASP A 39 -15.96 -4.47 -10.23
C ASP A 39 -16.89 -3.26 -10.50
N SER A 40 -16.92 -2.29 -9.59
CA SER A 40 -17.86 -1.18 -9.64
C SER A 40 -17.38 0.02 -8.84
N LEU A 41 -17.82 1.21 -9.24
CA LEU A 41 -17.44 2.48 -8.60
C LEU A 41 -17.76 2.55 -7.09
N PRO A 42 -18.90 2.03 -6.58
CA PRO A 42 -19.16 2.01 -5.14
C PRO A 42 -18.12 1.19 -4.35
N LYS A 43 -17.70 0.02 -4.87
CA LYS A 43 -16.64 -0.79 -4.26
C LYS A 43 -15.29 -0.08 -4.35
N LEU A 44 -15.03 0.63 -5.44
CA LEU A 44 -13.82 1.43 -5.58
C LEU A 44 -13.75 2.56 -4.54
N ASN A 45 -14.88 3.23 -4.27
CA ASN A 45 -14.98 4.24 -3.21
C ASN A 45 -14.77 3.63 -1.81
N GLN A 46 -15.29 2.42 -1.58
CA GLN A 46 -15.01 1.69 -0.35
C GLN A 46 -13.50 1.40 -0.22
N ALA A 47 -12.84 0.93 -1.29
CA ALA A 47 -11.41 0.69 -1.30
C ALA A 47 -10.62 1.98 -0.99
N HIS A 48 -10.98 3.11 -1.62
CA HIS A 48 -10.40 4.41 -1.30
C HIS A 48 -10.56 4.76 0.20
N ALA A 49 -11.75 4.59 0.78
CA ALA A 49 -11.95 4.80 2.20
C ALA A 49 -11.07 3.89 3.08
N HIS A 50 -10.87 2.63 2.69
CA HIS A 50 -9.93 1.72 3.37
C HIS A 50 -8.49 2.22 3.28
N ILE A 51 -8.03 2.69 2.12
CA ILE A 51 -6.68 3.25 1.94
C ILE A 51 -6.45 4.40 2.93
N LEU A 52 -7.41 5.31 3.06
CA LEU A 52 -7.31 6.44 4.00
C LEU A 52 -7.34 5.98 5.45
N LYS A 53 -8.34 5.15 5.82
CA LYS A 53 -8.54 4.69 7.20
C LYS A 53 -7.35 3.89 7.73
N LEU A 54 -6.69 3.13 6.86
CA LEU A 54 -5.55 2.28 7.22
C LEU A 54 -4.19 2.98 7.04
N GLY A 55 -4.18 4.24 6.59
CA GLY A 55 -2.94 5.01 6.39
C GLY A 55 -2.07 4.50 5.24
N LEU A 56 -2.67 3.93 4.20
CA LEU A 56 -1.98 3.32 3.05
C LEU A 56 -1.76 4.29 1.89
N ARG A 57 -2.00 5.59 2.10
CA ARG A 57 -1.91 6.65 1.06
C ARG A 57 -0.51 6.83 0.45
N ASN A 58 0.52 6.30 1.11
CA ASN A 58 1.90 6.33 0.63
C ASN A 58 2.44 4.94 0.27
N ASN A 59 1.56 3.95 0.09
CA ASN A 59 1.95 2.59 -0.24
C ASN A 59 1.91 2.38 -1.77
N PRO A 60 3.06 2.26 -2.47
CA PRO A 60 3.10 2.21 -3.92
C PRO A 60 2.39 0.98 -4.50
N LEU A 61 2.45 -0.16 -3.81
CA LEU A 61 1.78 -1.39 -4.24
C LEU A 61 0.26 -1.21 -4.24
N VAL A 62 -0.29 -0.67 -3.15
CA VAL A 62 -1.73 -0.41 -3.01
C VAL A 62 -2.19 0.66 -4.01
N LEU A 63 -1.44 1.75 -4.16
CA LEU A 63 -1.78 2.82 -5.12
C LEU A 63 -1.72 2.32 -6.56
N THR A 64 -0.75 1.47 -6.90
CA THR A 64 -0.62 0.87 -8.24
C THR A 64 -1.83 -0.01 -8.53
N LYS A 65 -2.21 -0.87 -7.58
CA LYS A 65 -3.40 -1.71 -7.74
C LYS A 65 -4.69 -0.89 -7.85
N PHE A 66 -4.86 0.13 -7.00
CA PHE A 66 -6.00 1.05 -7.04
C PHE A 66 -6.10 1.76 -8.39
N THR A 67 -4.97 2.24 -8.92
CA THR A 67 -4.91 2.88 -10.24
C THR A 67 -5.30 1.91 -11.35
N SER A 68 -4.75 0.68 -11.36
CA SER A 68 -5.09 -0.34 -12.36
C SER A 68 -6.58 -0.68 -12.31
N THR A 69 -7.14 -0.95 -11.13
CA THR A 69 -8.58 -1.22 -10.95
C THR A 69 -9.43 -0.04 -11.42
N SER A 70 -9.00 1.20 -11.15
CA SER A 70 -9.72 2.39 -11.62
C SER A 70 -9.68 2.53 -13.14
N SER A 71 -8.57 2.17 -13.78
CA SER A 71 -8.45 2.09 -15.23
C SER A 71 -9.42 1.08 -15.82
N ASP A 72 -9.51 -0.13 -15.25
CA ASP A 72 -10.45 -1.18 -15.67
C ASP A 72 -11.92 -0.72 -15.58
N LEU A 73 -12.21 0.17 -14.63
CA LEU A 73 -13.53 0.78 -14.43
C LEU A 73 -13.74 2.09 -15.20
N ASN A 74 -12.81 2.50 -16.06
CA ASN A 74 -12.84 3.78 -16.80
C ASN A 74 -12.93 5.03 -15.89
N THR A 75 -12.27 4.99 -14.74
CA THR A 75 -12.26 6.05 -13.72
C THR A 75 -10.85 6.55 -13.39
N ILE A 76 -9.95 6.52 -14.37
CA ILE A 76 -8.54 6.92 -14.17
C ILE A 76 -8.38 8.36 -13.69
N ASP A 77 -9.27 9.27 -14.08
CA ASP A 77 -9.25 10.66 -13.62
C ASP A 77 -9.47 10.77 -12.11
N TYR A 78 -10.38 9.96 -11.57
CA TYR A 78 -10.62 9.87 -10.13
C TYR A 78 -9.37 9.35 -9.40
N ALA A 79 -8.77 8.27 -9.91
CA ALA A 79 -7.56 7.72 -9.30
C ALA A 79 -6.38 8.70 -9.34
N SER A 80 -6.19 9.38 -10.46
CA SER A 80 -5.10 10.34 -10.63
C SER A 80 -5.26 11.56 -9.74
N ALA A 81 -6.49 12.08 -9.59
CA ALA A 81 -6.79 13.16 -8.65
C ALA A 81 -6.52 12.74 -7.19
N PHE A 82 -6.81 11.49 -6.83
CA PHE A 82 -6.47 10.95 -5.52
C PHE A 82 -4.95 10.79 -5.36
N VAL A 83 -4.27 10.11 -6.27
CA VAL A 83 -2.82 9.83 -6.18
C VAL A 83 -2.00 11.12 -6.17
N PHE A 84 -2.35 12.12 -6.97
CA PHE A 84 -1.62 13.38 -7.07
C PHE A 84 -2.30 14.54 -6.35
N ALA A 85 -3.10 14.27 -5.31
CA ALA A 85 -3.64 15.37 -4.51
C ALA A 85 -2.51 16.18 -3.85
N SER A 86 -2.77 17.45 -3.56
CA SER A 86 -1.78 18.42 -3.07
C SER A 86 -1.03 18.01 -1.80
N ASP A 87 -1.60 17.09 -1.02
CA ASP A 87 -1.06 16.60 0.24
C ASP A 87 -0.25 15.30 0.11
N ALA A 88 -0.13 14.74 -1.10
CA ALA A 88 0.54 13.48 -1.35
C ALA A 88 2.07 13.61 -1.26
N ASP A 89 2.72 12.64 -0.60
CA ASP A 89 4.18 12.52 -0.64
C ASP A 89 4.62 11.72 -1.86
N THR A 90 4.68 12.40 -3.00
CA THR A 90 5.02 11.79 -4.30
C THR A 90 6.45 11.25 -4.38
N ARG A 91 7.34 11.60 -3.43
CA ARG A 91 8.71 11.06 -3.37
C ARG A 91 8.74 9.57 -3.03
N LEU A 92 7.65 9.06 -2.45
CA LEU A 92 7.50 7.65 -2.10
C LEU A 92 6.99 6.80 -3.26
N TYR A 93 6.66 7.41 -4.40
CA TYR A 93 6.11 6.71 -5.56
C TYR A 93 7.23 6.05 -6.37
N ASP A 94 6.90 4.89 -6.94
CA ASP A 94 7.83 4.12 -7.76
C ASP A 94 7.47 4.21 -9.25
N ALA A 95 8.39 3.72 -10.09
CA ALA A 95 8.19 3.69 -11.53
C ALA A 95 6.97 2.85 -11.93
N PHE A 96 6.57 1.85 -11.14
CA PHE A 96 5.40 1.01 -11.46
C PHE A 96 4.11 1.80 -11.35
N LEU A 97 3.94 2.63 -10.32
CA LEU A 97 2.80 3.52 -10.17
C LEU A 97 2.72 4.51 -11.33
N PHE A 98 3.82 5.20 -11.63
CA PHE A 98 3.85 6.16 -12.75
C PHE A 98 3.55 5.50 -14.10
N ASN A 99 4.17 4.35 -14.39
CA ASN A 99 3.95 3.61 -15.62
C ASN A 99 2.50 3.12 -15.72
N THR A 100 1.89 2.73 -14.60
CA THR A 100 0.48 2.31 -14.56
C THR A 100 -0.44 3.48 -14.90
N ILE A 101 -0.21 4.67 -14.34
CA ILE A 101 -1.01 5.87 -14.65
C ILE A 101 -0.87 6.26 -16.14
N ILE A 102 0.35 6.29 -16.66
CA ILE A 102 0.61 6.63 -18.07
C ILE A 102 -0.12 5.65 -19.01
N ARG A 103 -0.01 4.35 -18.73
CA ARG A 103 -0.69 3.31 -19.53
C ARG A 103 -2.21 3.44 -19.46
N ALA A 104 -2.76 3.69 -18.28
CA ALA A 104 -4.19 3.87 -18.09
C ALA A 104 -4.72 5.04 -18.93
N TYR A 105 -4.05 6.19 -18.91
CA TYR A 105 -4.41 7.34 -19.75
C TYR A 105 -4.26 7.09 -21.25
N ALA A 106 -3.22 6.35 -21.66
CA ALA A 106 -3.06 5.96 -23.05
C ALA A 106 -4.22 5.07 -23.52
N GLN A 107 -4.75 4.20 -22.65
CA GLN A 107 -5.85 3.30 -22.99
C GLN A 107 -7.21 4.03 -23.03
N THR A 108 -7.46 4.98 -22.13
CA THR A 108 -8.73 5.73 -22.13
C THR A 108 -8.89 6.67 -23.33
N SER A 109 -7.77 7.17 -23.87
CA SER A 109 -7.78 8.05 -25.05
C SER A 109 -8.04 7.30 -26.37
N HIS A 110 -7.77 5.99 -26.43
CA HIS A 110 -8.09 5.12 -27.57
C HIS A 110 -9.51 4.52 -27.54
N SER A 111 -10.28 4.77 -26.48
CA SER A 111 -11.64 4.25 -26.33
C SER A 111 -12.74 5.23 -26.78
N LYS A 112 -12.36 6.31 -27.48
CA LYS A 112 -13.28 7.29 -28.08
C LYS A 112 -13.28 7.21 -29.60
#